data_AF-A0A1V2NEN8-F1
#
_entry.id   AF-A0A1V2NEN8-F1
#
_cell.length_a   1.000
_cell.length_b   1.000
_cell.length_c   1.000
_cell.angle_alpha   90.00
_cell.angle_beta   90.00
_cell.angle_gamma   90.00
#
_symmetry.space_group_name_H-M   'P 1'
#
loop_
_entity.id
_entity.type
_entity.pdbx_description
1 polymer ?
#
loop_
_entity_poly.entity_id
_entity_poly.type
_entity_poly.pdbx_seq_one_letter_code
_entity_poly.pdbx_strand_id
1 'polypeptide(L)'
;MLACTACSPEAAVYGSDGAAVRAVSNDVISEVTASGQYGRVCADASVDFGDPTSWDGLSAGEPEKFDGEQWEEYADLSPTWFINVSQSRPDEGASGREVPAVLFFRGEADDLCVAGVAFGTRVSS
;
A
#
# COMPACT_ATOMS: atom_id res chain seq x y z
N MET A 1 -19.88 24.42 -16.34
CA MET A 1 -19.32 23.14 -16.82
C MET A 1 -18.69 22.46 -15.62
N LEU A 2 -19.37 21.48 -15.01
CA LEU A 2 -18.79 20.68 -13.93
C LEU A 2 -17.83 19.68 -14.58
N ALA A 3 -16.53 19.95 -14.50
CA ALA A 3 -15.51 18.97 -14.84
C ALA A 3 -15.44 17.97 -13.68
N CYS A 4 -15.94 16.76 -13.90
CA CYS A 4 -15.79 15.68 -12.94
C CYS A 4 -14.34 15.17 -13.03
N THR A 5 -13.43 15.76 -12.25
CA THR A 5 -12.09 15.19 -12.01
C THR A 5 -12.16 13.85 -11.25
N ALA A 6 -13.36 13.39 -10.88
CA ALA A 6 -13.64 12.12 -10.23
C ALA A 6 -14.12 11.00 -11.18
N CYS A 7 -14.04 11.16 -12.51
CA CYS A 7 -14.34 10.07 -13.46
C CYS A 7 -13.11 9.18 -13.75
N SER A 8 -12.35 8.82 -12.71
CA SER A 8 -11.37 7.74 -12.83
C SER A 8 -12.11 6.40 -12.72
N PRO A 9 -11.84 5.40 -13.57
CA PRO A 9 -12.48 4.09 -13.48
C PRO A 9 -12.31 3.45 -12.10
N GLU A 10 -11.21 3.72 -11.40
CA GLU A 10 -10.98 3.27 -10.02
C GLU A 10 -11.96 3.89 -9.01
N ALA A 11 -12.29 5.17 -9.15
CA ALA A 11 -13.24 5.84 -8.25
C ALA A 11 -14.67 5.30 -8.41
N ALA A 12 -15.00 4.76 -9.58
CA ALA A 12 -16.27 4.08 -9.80
C ALA A 12 -16.35 2.70 -9.10
N VAL A 13 -15.21 2.06 -8.84
CA VAL A 13 -15.13 0.73 -8.20
C VAL A 13 -14.94 0.85 -6.70
N TYR A 14 -14.01 1.71 -6.26
CA TYR A 14 -13.56 1.79 -4.87
C TYR A 14 -14.01 3.06 -4.13
N GLY A 15 -14.75 3.94 -4.81
CA GLY A 15 -15.03 5.30 -4.31
C GLY A 15 -13.79 6.20 -4.36
N SER A 16 -13.97 7.49 -4.06
CA SER A 16 -12.89 8.47 -4.13
C SER A 16 -11.74 8.16 -3.17
N ASP A 17 -12.05 7.78 -1.92
CA ASP A 17 -11.01 7.51 -0.92
C ASP A 17 -10.24 6.23 -1.22
N GLY A 18 -10.94 5.16 -1.62
CA GLY A 18 -10.29 3.92 -2.03
C GLY A 18 -9.38 4.12 -3.25
N ALA A 19 -9.84 4.89 -4.24
CA ALA A 19 -9.01 5.26 -5.38
C ALA A 19 -7.76 6.06 -4.96
N ALA A 20 -7.88 6.96 -3.97
CA ALA A 20 -6.73 7.67 -3.42
C ALA A 20 -5.73 6.74 -2.72
N VAL A 21 -6.22 5.77 -1.92
CA VAL A 21 -5.36 4.75 -1.29
C VAL A 21 -4.58 3.96 -2.34
N ARG A 22 -5.26 3.53 -3.41
CA ARG A 22 -4.63 2.77 -4.49
C ARG A 22 -3.60 3.58 -5.27
N ALA A 23 -3.90 4.86 -5.55
CA ALA A 23 -2.95 5.76 -6.19
C ALA A 23 -1.69 5.97 -5.33
N VAL A 24 -1.86 6.36 -4.06
CA VAL A 24 -0.77 6.56 -3.10
C VAL A 24 0.05 5.27 -2.92
N SER A 25 -0.58 4.11 -2.93
CA SER A 25 0.14 2.83 -2.81
C SER A 25 1.07 2.57 -3.99
N ASN A 26 0.66 2.92 -5.22
CA ASN A 26 1.54 2.81 -6.38
C ASN A 26 2.67 3.83 -6.34
N ASP A 27 2.43 5.02 -5.78
CA ASP A 27 3.49 6.01 -5.54
C ASP A 27 4.51 5.49 -4.51
N VAL A 28 4.04 4.89 -3.40
CA VAL A 28 4.91 4.23 -2.41
C VAL A 28 5.78 3.17 -3.08
N ILE A 29 5.18 2.25 -3.84
CA ILE A 29 5.92 1.18 -4.54
C ILE A 29 6.97 1.79 -5.47
N SER A 30 6.63 2.80 -6.26
CA SER A 30 7.55 3.43 -7.21
C SER A 30 8.70 4.16 -6.51
N GLU A 31 8.40 4.98 -5.49
CA GLU A 31 9.40 5.78 -4.78
C GLU A 31 10.34 4.92 -3.93
N VAL A 32 9.79 3.91 -3.24
CA VAL A 32 10.57 2.99 -2.43
C VAL A 32 11.45 2.11 -3.32
N THR A 33 10.96 1.63 -4.47
CA THR A 33 11.80 0.91 -5.43
C THR A 33 12.99 1.76 -5.88
N ALA A 34 12.77 3.07 -6.11
CA ALA A 34 13.80 3.97 -6.62
C ALA A 34 14.80 4.45 -5.55
N SER A 35 14.36 4.60 -4.30
CA SER A 35 15.13 5.32 -3.27
C SER A 35 15.22 4.62 -1.92
N GLY A 36 14.44 3.56 -1.70
CA GLY A 36 14.26 2.89 -0.41
C GLY A 36 13.45 3.69 0.61
N GLN A 37 12.86 4.82 0.21
CA GLN A 37 12.14 5.72 1.10
C GLN A 37 10.85 6.23 0.43
N TYR A 38 9.92 6.67 1.26
CA TYR A 38 8.72 7.38 0.83
C TYR A 38 8.53 8.63 1.68
N GLY A 39 8.22 9.76 1.04
CA GLY A 39 8.23 11.07 1.70
C GLY A 39 7.07 11.33 2.67
N ARG A 40 5.99 10.53 2.59
CA ARG A 40 4.76 10.78 3.35
C ARG A 40 4.42 9.65 4.33
N VAL A 41 5.26 9.53 5.34
CA VAL A 41 5.04 8.68 6.53
C VAL A 41 4.29 9.48 7.60
N CYS A 42 3.40 8.84 8.36
CA CYS A 42 2.66 9.50 9.43
C CYS A 42 3.62 10.04 10.52
N ALA A 43 3.30 11.19 11.11
CA ALA A 43 4.24 11.97 11.94
C ALA A 43 4.82 11.21 13.16
N ASP A 44 4.06 10.26 13.71
CA ASP A 44 4.40 9.41 14.84
C ASP A 44 4.80 7.98 14.43
N ALA A 45 4.88 7.68 13.13
CA ALA A 45 5.25 6.37 12.62
C ALA A 45 6.73 6.33 12.20
N SER A 46 7.41 5.23 12.54
CA SER A 46 8.71 4.88 11.98
C SER A 46 8.53 3.65 11.10
N VAL A 47 8.41 3.87 9.79
CA VAL A 47 8.14 2.80 8.82
C VAL A 47 9.44 2.27 8.26
N ASP A 48 9.67 0.97 8.44
CA ASP A 48 10.71 0.25 7.71
C ASP A 48 10.13 -0.23 6.38
N PHE A 49 10.69 0.27 5.27
CA PHE A 49 10.30 -0.16 3.93
C PHE A 49 11.13 -1.35 3.43
N GLY A 50 12.11 -1.84 4.20
CA GLY A 50 12.93 -2.99 3.82
C GLY A 50 13.83 -2.72 2.61
N ASP A 51 14.20 -3.78 1.90
CA ASP A 51 15.07 -3.67 0.73
C ASP A 51 14.31 -3.09 -0.49
N PRO A 52 14.81 -2.03 -1.15
CA PRO A 52 14.17 -1.45 -2.34
C PRO A 52 13.87 -2.45 -3.45
N THR A 53 14.73 -3.45 -3.63
CA THR A 53 14.57 -4.47 -4.68
C THR A 53 13.42 -5.43 -4.41
N SER A 54 12.97 -5.54 -3.15
CA SER A 54 11.78 -6.33 -2.79
C SER A 54 10.48 -5.69 -3.29
N TRP A 55 10.49 -4.42 -3.69
CA TRP A 55 9.34 -3.69 -4.23
C TRP A 55 9.22 -3.78 -5.76
N ASP A 56 10.27 -4.24 -6.44
CA ASP A 56 10.29 -4.31 -7.90
C ASP A 56 9.20 -5.27 -8.43
N GLY A 57 8.49 -4.83 -9.48
CA GLY A 57 7.41 -5.59 -10.10
C GLY A 57 6.13 -5.72 -9.27
N LEU A 58 6.03 -5.04 -8.12
CA LEU A 58 4.82 -4.98 -7.32
C LEU A 58 3.81 -3.94 -7.82
N SER A 59 2.56 -4.15 -7.44
CA SER A 59 1.44 -3.25 -7.70
C SER A 59 0.44 -3.26 -6.55
N ALA A 60 -0.28 -2.14 -6.40
CA ALA A 60 -1.35 -2.03 -5.44
C ALA A 60 -2.56 -2.91 -5.82
N GLY A 61 -3.01 -3.71 -4.86
CA GLY A 61 -4.22 -4.52 -4.94
C GLY A 61 -5.49 -3.70 -4.76
N GLU A 62 -6.43 -4.22 -3.97
CA GLU A 62 -7.70 -3.57 -3.67
C GLU A 62 -7.66 -2.86 -2.31
N PRO A 63 -8.10 -1.60 -2.22
CA PRO A 63 -8.14 -0.85 -0.97
C PRO A 63 -9.30 -1.32 -0.08
N GLU A 64 -9.01 -1.53 1.20
CA GLU A 64 -9.99 -1.96 2.19
C GLU A 64 -9.93 -1.10 3.46
N LYS A 65 -11.09 -0.82 4.05
CA LYS A 65 -11.15 -0.16 5.36
C LYS A 65 -10.55 -1.10 6.40
N PHE A 66 -9.78 -0.54 7.33
CA PHE A 66 -9.14 -1.35 8.35
C PHE A 66 -10.16 -1.99 9.30
N ASP A 67 -9.93 -3.26 9.59
CA ASP A 67 -10.63 -4.04 10.60
C ASP A 67 -9.61 -4.60 11.60
N GLY A 68 -9.73 -4.17 12.86
CA GLY A 68 -8.84 -4.56 13.95
C GLY A 68 -8.96 -6.04 14.34
N GLU A 69 -10.05 -6.73 14.00
CA GLU A 69 -10.18 -8.17 14.24
C GLU A 69 -9.30 -8.98 13.27
N GLN A 70 -9.10 -8.50 12.04
CA GLN A 70 -8.28 -9.18 11.04
C GLN A 70 -6.78 -8.85 11.18
N TRP A 71 -6.46 -7.66 11.68
CA TRP A 71 -5.10 -7.12 11.70
C TRP A 71 -4.69 -6.65 13.11
N GLU A 72 -4.97 -7.48 14.12
CA GLU A 72 -4.76 -7.15 15.54
C GLU A 72 -3.33 -6.66 15.82
N GLU A 73 -2.32 -7.29 15.22
CA GLU A 73 -0.91 -6.92 15.39
C GLU A 73 -0.55 -5.51 14.87
N TYR A 74 -1.37 -4.96 13.97
CA TYR A 74 -1.21 -3.62 13.41
C TYR A 74 -2.23 -2.62 13.96
N ALA A 75 -3.09 -3.02 14.91
CA ALA A 75 -4.13 -2.16 15.47
C ALA A 75 -3.56 -0.94 16.20
N ASP A 76 -2.39 -1.07 16.85
CA ASP A 76 -1.69 0.04 17.51
C ASP A 76 -1.23 1.12 16.52
N LEU A 77 -1.08 0.78 15.24
CA LEU A 77 -0.83 1.75 14.19
C LEU A 77 -2.07 2.59 13.88
N SER A 78 -3.23 2.35 14.51
CA SER A 78 -4.49 3.07 14.28
C SER A 78 -4.82 3.34 12.79
N PRO A 79 -4.65 2.37 11.87
CA PRO A 79 -4.85 2.61 10.45
C PRO A 79 -6.35 2.76 10.12
N THR A 80 -6.63 3.54 9.07
CA THR A 80 -7.97 3.71 8.50
C THR A 80 -8.18 2.83 7.27
N TRP A 81 -7.09 2.49 6.60
CA TRP A 81 -7.08 1.68 5.38
C TRP A 81 -5.91 0.69 5.40
N PHE A 82 -6.10 -0.44 4.72
CA PHE A 82 -5.02 -1.32 4.30
C PHE A 82 -5.20 -1.73 2.85
N ILE A 83 -4.13 -2.20 2.22
CA ILE A 83 -4.14 -2.69 0.85
C ILE A 83 -3.03 -3.72 0.66
N ASN A 84 -3.39 -4.83 0.03
CA ASN A 84 -2.43 -5.84 -0.36
C ASN A 84 -1.53 -5.32 -1.48
N VAL A 85 -0.24 -5.60 -1.37
CA VAL A 85 0.75 -5.37 -2.41
C VAL A 85 1.13 -6.72 -3.00
N SER A 86 0.95 -6.86 -4.31
CA SER A 86 1.18 -8.13 -4.99
C SER A 86 1.82 -7.89 -6.34
N GLN A 87 2.41 -8.93 -6.89
CA GLN A 87 3.06 -8.81 -8.17
C GLN A 87 2.06 -8.60 -9.30
N SER A 88 2.45 -7.76 -10.24
CA SER A 88 1.71 -7.62 -11.48
C SER A 88 1.94 -8.80 -12.45
N ARG A 89 2.95 -9.66 -12.19
CA ARG A 89 3.37 -10.79 -13.05
C ARG A 89 3.86 -11.96 -12.19
N PRO A 90 4.04 -13.18 -12.74
CA PRO A 90 4.67 -14.28 -12.02
C PRO A 90 6.15 -13.97 -11.71
N ASP A 91 6.61 -14.16 -10.46
CA ASP A 91 8.04 -14.05 -10.11
C ASP A 91 8.69 -15.41 -10.30
N GLU A 92 9.47 -15.55 -11.35
CA GLU A 92 10.36 -16.70 -11.47
C GLU A 92 11.64 -16.45 -10.65
N GLY A 93 11.55 -16.57 -9.32
CA GLY A 93 12.75 -16.59 -8.47
C GLY A 93 12.64 -16.02 -7.05
N ALA A 94 11.57 -15.32 -6.70
CA ALA A 94 11.43 -14.71 -5.36
C ALA A 94 10.91 -15.63 -4.25
N SER A 95 10.69 -16.92 -4.51
CA SER A 95 10.25 -17.86 -3.48
C SER A 95 11.20 -17.90 -2.29
N GLY A 96 10.64 -17.86 -1.08
CA GLY A 96 11.38 -17.82 0.18
C GLY A 96 11.96 -16.46 0.55
N ARG A 97 11.77 -15.42 -0.27
CA ARG A 97 12.16 -14.05 0.08
C ARG A 97 11.07 -13.35 0.86
N GLU A 98 11.48 -12.51 1.81
CA GLU A 98 10.61 -11.58 2.49
C GLU A 98 10.32 -10.40 1.57
N VAL A 99 9.04 -10.12 1.35
CA VAL A 99 8.56 -9.04 0.47
C VAL A 99 7.48 -8.25 1.17
N PRO A 100 7.32 -6.96 0.84
CA PRO A 100 6.18 -6.20 1.33
C PRO A 100 4.89 -6.85 0.81
N ALA A 101 3.95 -7.07 1.73
CA ALA A 101 2.70 -7.77 1.50
C ALA A 101 1.49 -6.86 1.69
N VAL A 102 1.55 -5.93 2.66
CA VAL A 102 0.45 -5.02 2.97
C VAL A 102 0.98 -3.64 3.33
N LEU A 103 0.31 -2.61 2.84
CA LEU A 103 0.50 -1.22 3.28
C LEU A 103 -0.66 -0.81 4.18
N PHE A 104 -0.35 -0.14 5.29
CA PHE A 104 -1.33 0.45 6.19
C PHE A 104 -1.27 1.97 6.13
N PHE A 105 -2.42 2.61 6.09
CA PHE A 105 -2.54 4.07 5.98
C PHE A 105 -3.40 4.65 7.09
N ARG A 106 -3.13 5.91 7.43
CA ARG A 106 -4.05 6.78 8.17
C ARG A 106 -4.53 7.91 7.26
N GLY A 107 -5.71 8.42 7.55
CA GLY A 107 -6.31 9.55 6.85
C GLY A 107 -7.20 9.13 5.68
N GLU A 108 -7.56 10.12 4.86
CA GLU A 108 -8.43 9.99 3.69
C GLU A 108 -7.96 10.98 2.61
N ALA A 109 -8.25 10.66 1.35
CA ALA A 109 -7.91 11.49 0.19
C ALA A 109 -6.47 12.07 0.24
N ASP A 110 -6.34 13.40 0.23
CA ASP A 110 -5.05 14.10 0.16
C ASP A 110 -4.22 14.02 1.45
N ASP A 111 -4.82 13.65 2.58
CA ASP A 111 -4.17 13.55 3.90
C ASP A 111 -3.65 12.14 4.22
N LEU A 112 -3.76 11.20 3.27
CA LEU A 112 -3.25 9.83 3.43
C LEU A 112 -1.75 9.81 3.73
N CYS A 113 -1.34 9.11 4.79
CA CYS A 113 0.06 8.86 5.14
C CYS A 113 0.30 7.37 5.44
N VAL A 114 1.52 6.88 5.16
CA VAL A 114 1.89 5.49 5.46
C VAL A 114 2.13 5.34 6.97
N ALA A 115 1.41 4.42 7.59
CA ALA A 115 1.51 4.09 9.01
C ALA A 115 2.37 2.84 9.26
N GLY A 116 2.43 1.92 8.30
CA GLY A 116 3.22 0.70 8.41
C GLY A 116 3.22 -0.14 7.14
N VAL A 117 4.13 -1.10 7.12
CA VAL A 117 4.26 -2.13 6.07
C VAL A 117 4.30 -3.48 6.76
N ALA A 118 3.44 -4.42 6.36
CA ALA A 118 3.60 -5.82 6.71
C ALA A 118 4.47 -6.50 5.66
N PHE A 119 5.40 -7.34 6.13
CA PHE A 119 6.18 -8.21 5.28
C PHE A 119 5.69 -9.65 5.38
N GLY A 120 5.81 -10.38 4.28
CA GLY A 120 5.47 -11.80 4.22
C GLY A 120 6.47 -12.56 3.38
N THR A 121 6.63 -13.85 3.70
CA THR A 121 7.47 -14.74 2.91
C THR A 121 6.73 -15.16 1.64
N ARG A 122 7.36 -14.97 0.48
CA ARG A 122 6.81 -15.49 -0.77
C ARG A 122 6.81 -17.01 -0.80
N VAL A 123 5.66 -17.58 -1.12
CA VAL A 123 5.52 -18.99 -1.45
C VAL A 123 5.44 -19.15 -2.98
N SER A 124 6.15 -20.12 -3.53
CA SER A 124 6.02 -20.49 -4.95
C SER A 124 4.58 -20.94 -5.20
N SER A 125 3.94 -20.41 -6.25
CA SER A 125 2.68 -20.93 -6.76
C SER A 125 2.91 -22.11 -7.70
#